data_AF-A0A8B8CKZ0-F1
#
_entry.id   AF-A0A8B8CKZ0-F1
#
_cell.length_a   1.000
_cell.length_b   1.000
_cell.length_c   1.000
_cell.angle_alpha   90.00
_cell.angle_beta   90.00
_cell.angle_gamma   90.00
#
_symmetry.space_group_name_H-M   'P 1'
#
loop_
_entity.id
_entity.type
_entity.pdbx_description
1 polymer ?
#
loop_
_entity_poly.entity_id
_entity_poly.type
_entity_poly.pdbx_seq_one_letter_code
_entity_poly.pdbx_strand_id
1 'polypeptide(L)'
;MILELNHYRKIVTNREWLGTMKYYTNCRQTWAVENFFSHTLLHYCPKQNSYSYDAYNIRNMLAVIDHNHHKEREVAVGQDGAPYSQAQVSRRTKQWVAYERKRPKDFSYIPELMSACMQETYGRPLSTFSNSKKAMDLKTLQPNLSGKPNPGSKSLLAQMKGRKQQLKPQQL
;
A
#
# COMPACT_ATOMS: atom_id res chain seq x y z
N MET A 1 26.15 24.12 4.31
CA MET A 1 25.43 23.03 3.61
C MET A 1 26.36 21.98 2.97
N ILE A 2 27.51 22.36 2.38
CA ILE A 2 28.46 21.40 1.75
C ILE A 2 29.25 20.55 2.78
N LEU A 3 29.51 21.09 3.99
CA LEU A 3 30.28 20.39 5.03
C LEU A 3 29.56 19.17 5.64
N GLU A 4 28.22 19.19 5.66
CA GLU A 4 27.37 18.10 6.16
C GLU A 4 27.40 16.88 5.23
N LEU A 5 27.37 17.11 3.90
CA LEU A 5 27.41 16.04 2.88
C LEU A 5 28.70 15.21 2.95
N ASN A 6 29.84 15.85 3.23
CA ASN A 6 31.14 15.19 3.30
C ASN A 6 31.26 14.27 4.53
N HIS A 7 30.64 14.64 5.65
CA HIS A 7 30.58 13.78 6.83
C HIS A 7 29.67 12.56 6.59
N TYR A 8 28.51 12.79 5.98
CA TYR A 8 27.57 11.71 5.67
C TYR A 8 28.18 10.68 4.69
N ARG A 9 28.90 11.16 3.67
CA ARG A 9 29.58 10.29 2.70
C ARG A 9 30.61 9.39 3.37
N LYS A 10 31.43 9.92 4.29
CA LYS A 10 32.43 9.14 5.04
C LYS A 10 31.79 8.02 5.87
N ILE A 11 30.62 8.29 6.46
CA ILE A 11 29.87 7.29 7.25
C ILE A 11 29.31 6.21 6.32
N VAL A 12 28.64 6.60 5.23
CA VAL A 12 28.00 5.67 4.28
C VAL A 12 29.03 4.78 3.56
N THR A 13 30.25 5.28 3.32
CA THR A 13 31.32 4.50 2.65
C THR A 13 32.16 3.65 3.59
N ASN A 14 32.00 3.77 4.91
CA ASN A 14 32.79 3.02 5.87
C ASN A 14 32.29 1.57 5.98
N ARG A 15 33.07 0.62 5.43
CA ARG A 15 32.76 -0.82 5.45
C ARG A 15 32.83 -1.46 6.85
N GLU A 16 33.60 -0.87 7.75
CA GLU A 16 33.80 -1.37 9.13
C GLU A 16 32.91 -0.65 10.15
N TRP A 17 32.03 0.24 9.68
CA TRP A 17 31.19 1.08 10.51
C TRP A 17 30.31 0.28 11.47
N LEU A 18 29.73 -0.83 10.99
CA LEU A 18 28.90 -1.70 11.83
C LEU A 18 29.69 -2.39 12.95
N GLY A 19 30.97 -2.71 12.71
CA GLY A 19 31.83 -3.40 13.69
C GLY A 19 32.43 -2.46 14.75
N THR A 20 32.51 -1.16 14.45
CA THR A 20 33.09 -0.14 15.34
C THR A 20 32.07 0.57 16.23
N MET A 21 30.76 0.33 16.02
CA MET A 21 29.71 0.89 16.86
C MET A 21 29.66 0.23 18.25
N LYS A 22 30.15 0.93 19.28
CA LYS A 22 30.14 0.49 20.69
C LYS A 22 28.75 0.27 21.28
N TYR A 23 27.74 0.97 20.77
CA TYR A 23 26.36 0.87 21.23
C TYR A 23 25.44 0.85 20.02
N TYR A 24 24.74 -0.26 19.81
CA TYR A 24 23.50 -0.24 19.04
C TYR A 24 22.48 0.44 19.93
N THR A 25 22.28 1.76 19.78
CA THR A 25 21.16 2.42 20.45
C THR A 25 19.90 1.67 20.06
N ASN A 26 19.28 1.00 21.04
CA ASN A 26 18.03 0.24 20.99
C ASN A 26 17.33 0.31 19.64
N CYS A 27 17.27 -0.83 18.94
CA CYS A 27 16.59 -1.02 17.65
C CYS A 27 15.47 0.01 17.46
N ARG A 28 15.80 1.12 16.77
CA ARG A 28 14.80 2.12 16.41
C ARG A 28 13.81 1.38 15.56
N GLN A 29 12.52 1.43 15.91
CA GLN A 29 11.47 0.76 15.16
C GLN A 29 11.68 0.99 13.65
N THR A 30 12.11 -0.05 12.94
CA THR A 30 12.37 -0.05 11.50
C THR A 30 11.08 -0.15 10.69
N TRP A 31 9.92 -0.03 11.35
CA TRP A 31 8.62 -0.26 10.75
C TRP A 31 8.41 0.53 9.46
N ALA A 32 8.85 1.79 9.40
CA ALA A 32 8.74 2.59 8.18
C ALA A 32 9.55 2.00 7.01
N VAL A 33 10.77 1.56 7.28
CA VAL A 33 11.68 0.97 6.30
C VAL A 33 11.19 -0.42 5.87
N GLU A 34 10.79 -1.25 6.84
CA GLU A 34 10.22 -2.58 6.58
C GLU A 34 8.92 -2.50 5.78
N ASN A 35 8.08 -1.53 6.07
CA ASN A 35 6.84 -1.27 5.34
C ASN A 35 7.12 -0.83 3.90
N PHE A 36 8.12 0.04 3.68
CA PHE A 36 8.57 0.38 2.33
C PHE A 36 8.98 -0.87 1.54
N PHE A 37 9.95 -1.64 2.06
CA PHE A 37 10.45 -2.81 1.34
C PHE A 37 9.37 -3.88 1.13
N SER A 38 8.55 -4.17 2.14
CA SER A 38 7.61 -5.29 2.09
C SER A 38 6.29 -4.95 1.41
N HIS A 39 5.75 -3.75 1.63
CA HIS A 39 4.39 -3.37 1.24
C HIS A 39 4.33 -2.25 0.20
N THR A 40 5.47 -1.71 -0.23
CA THR A 40 5.51 -0.77 -1.36
C THR A 40 6.41 -1.33 -2.46
N LEU A 41 7.70 -1.51 -2.19
CA LEU A 41 8.69 -1.92 -3.18
C LEU A 41 8.34 -3.24 -3.84
N LEU A 42 7.96 -4.27 -3.08
CA LEU A 42 7.66 -5.59 -3.65
C LEU A 42 6.39 -5.62 -4.52
N HIS A 43 5.50 -4.63 -4.43
CA HIS A 43 4.38 -4.52 -5.37
C HIS A 43 4.82 -3.98 -6.73
N TYR A 44 5.82 -3.09 -6.76
CA TYR A 44 6.36 -2.54 -8.01
C TYR A 44 7.48 -3.41 -8.62
N CYS A 45 8.31 -3.99 -7.75
CA CYS A 45 9.47 -4.83 -8.06
C CYS A 45 9.39 -6.20 -7.35
N PRO A 46 8.44 -7.09 -7.71
CA PRO A 46 8.45 -8.47 -7.22
C PRO A 46 9.78 -9.17 -7.51
N LYS A 47 10.34 -9.86 -6.49
CA LYS A 47 11.62 -10.60 -6.61
C LYS A 47 11.59 -11.75 -7.63
N GLN A 48 10.39 -12.25 -7.93
CA GLN A 48 10.19 -13.41 -8.81
C GLN A 48 10.31 -13.05 -10.30
N ASN A 49 10.32 -11.76 -10.63
CA ASN A 49 10.34 -11.30 -12.01
C ASN A 49 11.74 -10.78 -12.36
N SER A 50 12.19 -11.05 -13.58
CA SER A 50 13.38 -10.43 -14.14
C SER A 50 13.04 -9.07 -14.76
N TYR A 51 13.97 -8.13 -14.66
CA TYR A 51 13.84 -6.77 -15.20
C TYR A 51 15.14 -6.38 -15.90
N SER A 52 15.04 -5.56 -16.95
CA SER A 52 16.20 -4.80 -17.42
C SER A 52 16.60 -3.76 -16.38
N TYR A 53 17.84 -3.27 -16.45
CA TYR A 53 18.37 -2.27 -15.53
C TYR A 53 17.49 -1.02 -15.45
N ASP A 54 17.11 -0.46 -16.61
CA ASP A 54 16.27 0.74 -16.67
C ASP A 54 14.87 0.49 -16.10
N ALA A 55 14.25 -0.64 -16.45
CA ALA A 55 12.94 -0.99 -15.93
C ALA A 55 12.95 -1.17 -14.41
N TYR A 56 14.02 -1.76 -13.86
CA TYR A 56 14.20 -1.90 -12.43
C TYR A 56 14.32 -0.55 -11.72
N ASN A 57 15.16 0.35 -12.26
CA ASN A 57 15.34 1.69 -11.71
C ASN A 57 14.06 2.52 -11.74
N ILE A 58 13.34 2.52 -12.86
CA ILE A 58 12.06 3.25 -13.01
C ILE A 58 11.04 2.77 -11.98
N ARG A 59 10.91 1.45 -11.80
CA ARG A 59 9.97 0.88 -10.82
C ARG A 59 10.35 1.20 -9.38
N ASN A 60 11.65 1.20 -9.06
CA ASN A 60 12.13 1.63 -7.74
C ASN A 60 11.79 3.10 -7.46
N MET A 61 12.00 3.99 -8.45
CA MET A 61 11.63 5.40 -8.32
C MET A 61 10.11 5.55 -8.12
N LEU A 62 9.30 4.82 -8.87
CA LEU A 62 7.84 4.84 -8.72
C LEU A 62 7.39 4.37 -7.33
N ALA A 63 8.05 3.33 -6.79
CA ALA A 63 7.80 2.85 -5.43
C ALA A 63 8.15 3.92 -4.37
N VAL A 64 9.24 4.67 -4.56
CA VAL A 64 9.62 5.76 -3.66
C VAL A 64 8.60 6.90 -3.73
N ILE A 65 8.14 7.27 -4.93
CA ILE A 65 7.10 8.30 -5.12
C ILE A 65 5.81 7.86 -4.41
N ASP A 66 5.34 6.63 -4.63
CA ASP A 66 4.15 6.08 -3.96
C ASP A 66 4.32 6.07 -2.44
N HIS A 67 5.48 5.66 -1.94
CA HIS A 67 5.74 5.63 -0.50
C HIS A 67 5.70 7.03 0.11
N ASN A 68 6.38 7.99 -0.51
CA ASN A 68 6.47 9.36 -0.02
C ASN A 68 5.10 10.04 0.00
N HIS A 69 4.31 9.87 -1.06
CA HIS A 69 2.94 10.39 -1.13
C HIS A 69 2.06 9.83 0.02
N HIS A 70 2.28 8.57 0.40
CA HIS A 70 1.43 7.86 1.34
C HIS A 70 1.95 7.76 2.78
N LYS A 71 3.15 8.26 3.06
CA LYS A 71 3.83 8.14 4.36
C LYS A 71 3.05 8.83 5.48
N GLU A 72 2.61 10.05 5.22
CA GLU A 72 1.97 10.94 6.20
C GLU A 72 0.45 10.95 6.09
N ARG A 73 -0.14 9.89 5.52
CA ARG A 73 -1.59 9.75 5.47
C ARG A 73 -2.22 9.86 6.84
N GLU A 74 -3.25 10.71 6.89
CA GLU A 74 -4.10 10.92 8.05
C GLU A 74 -4.79 9.63 8.50
N VAL A 75 -5.19 9.61 9.76
CA VAL A 75 -6.04 8.57 10.33
C VAL A 75 -7.43 8.66 9.70
N ALA A 76 -8.02 7.51 9.40
CA ALA A 76 -9.40 7.44 8.92
C ALA A 76 -10.33 7.86 10.05
N VAL A 77 -11.33 8.67 9.73
CA VAL A 77 -12.32 9.14 10.69
C VAL A 77 -13.61 8.34 10.52
N GLY A 78 -14.20 7.90 11.62
CA GLY A 78 -15.50 7.22 11.64
C GLY A 78 -16.65 8.18 11.35
N GLN A 79 -17.88 7.64 11.26
CA GLN A 79 -19.09 8.46 11.04
C GLN A 79 -19.32 9.47 12.17
N ASP A 80 -18.84 9.15 13.37
CA ASP A 80 -19.00 9.97 14.58
C ASP A 80 -17.92 11.04 14.73
N GLY A 81 -17.05 11.22 13.73
CA GLY A 81 -15.93 12.18 13.80
C GLY A 81 -14.72 11.71 14.63
N ALA A 82 -14.80 10.53 15.25
CA ALA A 82 -13.70 9.95 16.03
C ALA A 82 -12.68 9.19 15.15
N PRO A 83 -11.39 9.10 15.56
CA PRO A 83 -10.39 8.28 14.88
C PRO A 83 -10.81 6.82 14.80
N TYR A 84 -10.74 6.24 13.60
CA TYR A 84 -11.08 4.83 13.38
C TYR A 84 -9.94 3.93 13.88
N SER A 85 -10.18 3.24 15.00
CA SER A 85 -9.26 2.24 15.56
C SER A 85 -9.66 0.82 15.17
N GLN A 86 -8.70 -0.02 14.81
CA GLN A 86 -8.89 -1.44 14.56
C GLN A 86 -8.15 -2.27 15.63
N ALA A 87 -8.89 -3.14 16.32
CA ALA A 87 -8.31 -4.08 17.28
C ALA A 87 -7.71 -5.30 16.56
N GLN A 88 -6.51 -5.72 16.97
CA GLN A 88 -5.85 -6.94 16.52
C GLN A 88 -5.17 -7.66 17.68
N VAL A 89 -5.21 -8.99 17.67
CA VAL A 89 -4.49 -9.82 18.64
C VAL A 89 -3.04 -9.95 18.19
N SER A 90 -2.09 -9.52 19.02
CA SER A 90 -0.67 -9.73 18.78
C SER A 90 -0.35 -11.23 18.85
N ARG A 91 0.11 -11.81 17.75
CA ARG A 91 0.49 -13.24 17.72
C ARG A 91 1.63 -13.56 18.69
N ARG A 92 2.49 -12.58 18.98
CA ARG A 92 3.66 -12.69 19.86
C ARG A 92 3.27 -12.66 21.33
N THR A 93 2.57 -11.61 21.78
CA THR A 93 2.23 -11.42 23.20
C THR A 93 0.87 -12.00 23.59
N LYS A 94 0.08 -12.47 22.62
CA LYS A 94 -1.30 -12.98 22.80
C LYS A 94 -2.27 -11.98 23.43
N GLN A 95 -1.95 -10.69 23.32
CA GLN A 95 -2.77 -9.61 23.86
C GLN A 95 -3.51 -8.87 22.74
N TRP A 96 -4.67 -8.31 23.08
CA TRP A 96 -5.37 -7.36 22.22
C TRP A 96 -4.64 -6.03 22.20
N VAL A 97 -4.39 -5.51 21.00
CA VAL A 97 -3.81 -4.20 20.77
C VAL A 97 -4.68 -3.47 19.75
N ALA A 98 -4.97 -2.19 19.98
CA ALA A 98 -5.68 -1.35 19.03
C ALA A 98 -4.69 -0.46 18.28
N TYR A 99 -4.91 -0.30 16.97
CA TYR A 99 -4.13 0.61 16.13
C TYR A 99 -5.08 1.53 15.37
N GLU A 100 -4.68 2.79 15.23
CA GLU A 100 -5.35 3.74 14.36
C GLU A 100 -5.17 3.34 12.90
N ARG A 101 -6.26 3.27 12.16
CA ARG A 101 -6.22 2.91 10.74
C ARG A 101 -6.05 4.17 9.92
N LYS A 102 -5.01 4.23 9.09
CA LYS A 102 -4.84 5.32 8.11
C LYS A 102 -5.91 5.28 7.01
N ARG A 103 -6.19 6.44 6.42
CA ARG A 103 -7.07 6.57 5.25
C ARG A 103 -6.62 5.66 4.10
N PRO A 104 -7.54 5.21 3.22
CA PRO A 104 -7.19 4.49 2.01
C PRO A 104 -6.13 5.22 1.18
N LYS A 105 -5.32 4.48 0.41
CA LYS A 105 -4.36 5.10 -0.53
C LYS A 105 -5.15 5.84 -1.61
N ASP A 106 -4.65 7.01 -2.00
CA ASP A 106 -5.18 7.78 -3.12
C ASP A 106 -4.11 7.89 -4.21
N PHE A 107 -4.55 7.79 -5.45
CA PHE A 107 -3.64 7.77 -6.60
C PHE A 107 -3.84 9.01 -7.48
N SER A 108 -4.21 10.12 -6.84
CA SER A 108 -4.53 11.38 -7.50
C SER A 108 -3.35 12.00 -8.25
N TYR A 109 -2.12 11.70 -7.81
CA TYR A 109 -0.87 12.15 -8.44
C TYR A 109 -0.47 11.39 -9.73
N ILE A 110 -1.06 10.22 -10.00
CA ILE A 110 -0.67 9.40 -11.16
C ILE A 110 -0.96 10.10 -12.50
N PRO A 111 -2.14 10.69 -12.74
CA PRO A 111 -2.43 11.41 -13.99
C PRO A 111 -1.44 12.54 -14.28
N GLU A 112 -1.05 13.30 -13.26
CA GLU A 112 -0.06 14.38 -13.39
C GLU A 112 1.31 13.81 -13.76
N LEU A 113 1.75 12.76 -13.07
CA LEU A 113 3.01 12.07 -13.39
C LEU A 113 3.02 11.55 -14.84
N MET A 114 1.94 10.92 -15.29
CA MET A 114 1.80 10.46 -16.68
C MET A 114 1.87 11.63 -17.66
N SER A 115 1.25 12.76 -17.34
CA SER A 115 1.30 13.95 -18.20
C SER A 115 2.71 14.50 -18.35
N ALA A 116 3.47 14.59 -17.26
CA ALA A 116 4.85 15.06 -17.28
C ALA A 116 5.72 14.15 -18.14
N CYS A 117 5.58 12.83 -18.00
CA CYS A 117 6.29 11.86 -18.86
C CYS A 117 5.91 12.02 -20.33
N MET A 118 4.62 12.21 -20.65
CA MET A 118 4.17 12.38 -22.04
C MET A 118 4.65 13.71 -22.65
N GLN A 119 4.68 14.77 -21.87
CA GLN A 119 5.18 16.07 -22.31
C GLN A 119 6.68 16.00 -22.59
N GLU A 120 7.47 15.35 -21.72
CA GLU A 120 8.90 15.16 -21.93
C GLU A 120 9.20 14.27 -23.13
N THR A 121 8.44 13.17 -23.30
CA THR A 121 8.72 12.17 -24.36
C THR A 121 8.23 12.61 -25.74
N TYR A 122 7.09 13.31 -25.81
CA TYR A 122 6.38 13.57 -27.07
C TYR A 122 6.08 15.06 -27.31
N GLY A 123 6.41 15.96 -26.37
CA GLY A 123 6.05 17.38 -26.45
C GLY A 123 4.54 17.64 -26.37
N ARG A 124 3.74 16.69 -25.88
CA ARG A 124 2.26 16.79 -25.88
C ARG A 124 1.69 16.99 -24.48
N PRO A 125 0.73 17.93 -24.30
CA PRO A 125 0.07 18.17 -23.02
C PRO A 125 -0.97 17.08 -22.67
N LEU A 126 -1.33 16.99 -21.38
CA LEU A 126 -2.30 16.04 -20.82
C LEU A 126 -3.64 15.99 -21.58
N SER A 127 -4.08 17.10 -22.15
CA SER A 127 -5.31 17.18 -22.96
C SER A 127 -5.32 16.24 -24.16
N THR A 128 -4.15 15.77 -24.59
CA THR A 128 -4.02 14.81 -25.69
C THR A 128 -4.06 13.36 -25.21
N PHE A 129 -3.99 13.10 -23.90
CA PHE A 129 -4.06 11.75 -23.35
C PHE A 129 -5.47 11.19 -23.57
N SER A 130 -5.53 10.11 -24.35
CA SER A 130 -6.73 9.32 -24.61
C SER A 130 -6.59 7.97 -23.94
N ASN A 131 -7.65 7.51 -23.27
CA ASN A 131 -7.66 6.17 -22.69
C ASN A 131 -7.46 5.14 -23.81
N SER A 132 -6.62 4.13 -23.58
CA SER A 132 -6.49 3.03 -24.54
C SER A 132 -7.82 2.30 -24.68
N LYS A 133 -8.05 1.65 -25.84
CA LYS A 133 -9.27 0.86 -26.09
C LYS A 133 -9.54 -0.14 -24.95
N LYS A 134 -8.48 -0.83 -24.50
CA LYS A 134 -8.54 -1.76 -23.36
C LYS A 134 -8.95 -1.08 -22.05
N ALA A 135 -8.47 0.13 -21.78
CA ALA A 135 -8.86 0.89 -20.59
C ALA A 135 -10.33 1.37 -20.67
N MET A 136 -10.83 1.68 -21.87
CA MET A 136 -12.25 1.97 -22.07
C MET A 136 -13.10 0.71 -21.89
N ASP A 137 -12.70 -0.43 -22.43
CA ASP A 137 -13.41 -1.71 -22.31
C ASP A 137 -13.54 -2.16 -20.84
N LEU A 138 -12.51 -1.90 -20.02
CA LEU A 138 -12.56 -2.18 -18.58
C LEU A 138 -13.63 -1.36 -17.84
N LYS A 139 -13.99 -0.16 -18.33
CA LYS A 139 -15.07 0.65 -17.74
C LYS A 139 -16.45 0.07 -18.05
N THR A 140 -16.56 -0.72 -19.11
CA THR A 140 -17.79 -1.41 -19.52
C THR A 140 -18.03 -2.70 -18.74
N LEU A 141 -17.00 -3.23 -18.06
CA LEU A 141 -17.14 -4.40 -17.21
C LEU A 141 -17.97 -4.09 -15.96
N GLN A 142 -18.81 -5.04 -15.57
CA GLN A 142 -19.59 -4.99 -14.34
C GLN A 142 -18.65 -4.82 -13.13
N PRO A 143 -18.98 -3.95 -12.15
CA PRO A 143 -18.09 -3.62 -11.03
C PRO A 143 -17.82 -4.80 -10.08
N ASN A 144 -18.57 -5.90 -10.20
CA ASN A 144 -18.30 -7.14 -9.49
C ASN A 144 -18.53 -8.38 -10.39
N LEU A 145 -17.83 -9.48 -10.07
CA LEU A 145 -17.93 -10.74 -10.82
C LEU A 145 -19.35 -11.33 -10.84
N SER A 146 -20.18 -10.97 -9.86
CA SER A 146 -21.56 -11.46 -9.76
C SER A 146 -22.55 -10.72 -10.65
N GLY A 147 -22.20 -9.52 -11.17
CA GLY A 147 -23.13 -8.64 -11.89
C GLY A 147 -24.34 -8.16 -11.08
N LYS A 148 -24.43 -8.48 -9.78
CA LYS A 148 -25.52 -8.10 -8.88
C LYS A 148 -24.91 -7.38 -7.68
N PRO A 149 -25.51 -6.26 -7.20
CA PRO A 149 -24.98 -5.54 -6.05
C PRO A 149 -24.90 -6.44 -4.81
N ASN A 150 -23.88 -6.24 -3.98
CA ASN A 150 -23.70 -7.01 -2.76
C ASN A 150 -24.93 -6.79 -1.84
N PRO A 151 -25.70 -7.83 -1.48
CA PRO A 151 -26.90 -7.68 -0.67
C PRO A 151 -26.62 -7.29 0.80
N GLY A 152 -25.35 -7.20 1.21
CA GLY A 152 -24.90 -6.70 2.50
C GLY A 152 -24.71 -7.81 3.55
N SER A 153 -23.70 -7.67 4.42
CA SER A 153 -23.32 -8.73 5.36
C SER A 153 -24.44 -9.15 6.32
N LYS A 154 -25.35 -8.22 6.69
CA LYS A 154 -26.48 -8.51 7.59
C LYS A 154 -27.52 -9.43 6.94
N SER A 155 -27.87 -9.21 5.67
CA SER A 155 -28.86 -10.04 4.95
C SER A 155 -28.32 -11.45 4.66
N LEU A 156 -27.04 -11.54 4.31
CA LEU A 156 -26.34 -12.82 4.10
C LEU A 156 -26.28 -13.65 5.39
N LEU A 157 -25.95 -13.04 6.53
CA LEU A 157 -25.94 -13.73 7.83
C LEU A 157 -27.33 -14.24 8.23
N ALA A 158 -28.39 -13.50 7.92
CA ALA A 158 -29.77 -13.94 8.16
C ALA A 158 -30.16 -15.15 7.29
N GLN A 159 -29.83 -15.13 6.00
CA GLN A 159 -30.03 -16.27 5.10
C GLN A 159 -29.24 -17.52 5.54
N MET A 160 -28.00 -17.34 6.02
CA MET A 160 -27.15 -18.46 6.45
C MET A 160 -27.66 -19.14 7.72
N LYS A 161 -28.35 -18.43 8.62
CA LYS A 161 -28.96 -19.03 9.83
C LYS A 161 -30.06 -20.05 9.49
N GLY A 162 -30.80 -19.85 8.41
CA GLY A 162 -31.86 -20.78 7.96
C GLY A 162 -31.33 -22.17 7.57
N ARG A 163 -30.12 -22.26 6.99
CA ARG A 163 -29.50 -23.54 6.60
C ARG A 163 -29.06 -24.41 7.79
N LYS A 164 -28.71 -23.82 8.93
CA LYS A 164 -28.28 -24.59 10.13
C LYS A 164 -29.45 -25.12 10.97
N GLN A 165 -30.65 -24.56 10.84
CA GLN A 165 -31.81 -24.96 11.64
C GLN A 165 -32.61 -26.15 11.06
N GLN A 166 -32.39 -26.51 9.79
CA GLN A 166 -33.10 -27.62 9.13
C GLN A 166 -32.53 -29.02 9.45
N LEU A 167 -31.42 -29.12 10.20
CA LEU A 167 -30.78 -30.38 10.59
C LEU A 167 -31.01 -30.70 12.09
N LYS A 168 -32.27 -30.86 12.48
CA LYS A 168 -32.62 -31.62 13.69
C LYS A 168 -33.80 -32.53 13.38
N PRO A 169 -33.58 -33.85 13.16
CA PRO A 169 -34.64 -34.82 13.35
C PRO A 169 -35.00 -34.86 14.84
N GLN A 170 -36.31 -34.77 15.12
CA GLN A 170 -36.88 -34.87 16.45
C GLN A 170 -36.62 -36.26 17.05
N GLN A 171 -36.29 -36.27 18.34
CA GLN A 171 -36.21 -37.47 19.16
C GLN A 171 -37.60 -38.05 19.36
N LEU A 172 -37.72 -39.38 19.24
CA LEU A 172 -38.63 -40.25 19.97
C LEU A 172 -37.86 -41.54 20.29
#